data_AF-A0A2M7PXT5-F1
#
_entry.id   AF-A0A2M7PXT5-F1
#
_cell.length_a   1.000
_cell.length_b   1.000
_cell.length_c   1.000
_cell.angle_alpha   90.00
_cell.angle_beta   90.00
_cell.angle_gamma   90.00
#
_symmetry.space_group_name_H-M   'P 1'
#
loop_
_entity.id
_entity.type
_entity.pdbx_description
1 polymer ?
#
loop_
_entity_poly.entity_id
_entity_poly.type
_entity_poly.pdbx_seq_one_letter_code
_entity_poly.pdbx_strand_id
1 'polypeptide(L)'
;MLLLLFAYGSEVMAEEAMAVDSRFDKTGDHIVDAADWLKMSAKERENYARASIKALGEDPDVLLPDGVSRQGHYLQGLNQVYL
;
A
#
# COMPACT_ATOMS: atom_id res chain seq x y z
N MET A 1 -22.90 -4.24 25.81
CA MET A 1 -21.68 -3.41 25.70
C MET A 1 -20.82 -4.02 24.61
N LEU A 2 -21.02 -3.61 23.36
CA LEU A 2 -20.42 -4.24 22.17
C LEU A 2 -19.95 -3.12 21.23
N LEU A 3 -18.99 -2.33 21.69
CA LEU A 3 -18.45 -1.16 20.98
C LEU A 3 -16.92 -1.12 20.95
N LEU A 4 -16.24 -2.19 21.40
CA LEU A 4 -14.78 -2.22 21.55
C LEU A 4 -14.04 -3.03 20.47
N LEU A 5 -14.73 -3.78 19.61
CA LEU A 5 -14.08 -4.62 18.58
C LEU A 5 -13.78 -3.89 17.27
N PHE A 6 -14.43 -2.76 16.98
CA PHE A 6 -14.21 -2.01 15.73
C PHE A 6 -13.00 -1.06 15.80
N ALA A 7 -12.65 -0.53 16.97
CA ALA A 7 -11.54 0.42 17.09
C ALA A 7 -10.16 -0.25 17.04
N TYR A 8 -10.05 -1.48 17.55
CA TYR A 8 -8.77 -2.22 17.59
C TYR A 8 -8.27 -2.63 16.19
N GLY A 9 -9.18 -2.87 15.24
CA GLY A 9 -8.82 -3.25 13.88
C GLY A 9 -8.21 -2.11 13.07
N SER A 10 -8.66 -0.86 13.28
CA SER A 10 -8.19 0.29 12.51
C SER A 10 -6.79 0.77 12.91
N GLU A 11 -6.41 0.65 14.19
CA GLU A 11 -5.10 1.08 14.67
C GLU A 11 -3.97 0.18 14.15
N VAL A 12 -4.20 -1.14 14.12
CA VAL A 12 -3.23 -2.12 13.60
C VAL A 12 -2.99 -1.91 12.10
N MET A 13 -4.04 -1.66 11.32
CA MET A 13 -3.90 -1.42 9.88
C MET A 13 -3.17 -0.10 9.56
N ALA A 14 -3.36 0.93 10.39
CA ALA A 14 -2.62 2.19 10.24
C ALA A 14 -1.14 2.01 10.59
N GLU A 15 -0.82 1.28 11.66
CA GLU A 15 0.56 0.97 12.04
C GLU A 15 1.27 0.12 10.98
N GLU A 16 0.61 -0.90 10.44
CA GLU A 16 1.16 -1.72 9.36
C GLU A 16 1.36 -0.92 8.07
N ALA A 17 0.44 -0.02 7.72
CA ALA A 17 0.59 0.87 6.57
C ALA A 17 1.79 1.83 6.75
N MET A 18 1.94 2.45 7.92
CA MET A 18 3.09 3.30 8.24
C MET A 18 4.42 2.53 8.23
N ALA A 19 4.40 1.28 8.68
CA ALA A 19 5.57 0.40 8.63
C ALA A 19 5.93 0.02 7.18
N VAL A 20 4.95 -0.11 6.29
CA VAL A 20 5.21 -0.26 4.85
C VAL A 20 5.84 1.02 4.31
N ASP A 21 5.23 2.19 4.52
CA ASP A 21 5.75 3.45 3.99
C ASP A 21 7.20 3.70 4.43
N SER A 22 7.50 3.51 5.71
CA SER A 22 8.86 3.65 6.26
C SER A 22 9.91 2.76 5.58
N ARG A 23 9.52 1.60 5.03
CA ARG A 23 10.45 0.69 4.34
C ARG A 23 10.75 1.13 2.91
N PHE A 24 9.87 1.93 2.32
CA PHE A 24 9.95 2.35 0.92
C PHE A 24 10.29 3.84 0.77
N ASP A 25 10.20 4.62 1.84
CA ASP A 25 10.66 6.01 1.94
C ASP A 25 12.10 6.20 1.39
N LYS A 26 12.25 7.15 0.48
CA LYS A 26 13.49 7.56 -0.21
C LYS A 26 13.90 9.00 0.12
N THR A 27 13.14 9.70 0.94
CA THR A 27 13.35 11.10 1.31
C THR A 27 13.63 11.28 2.81
N GLY A 28 13.29 10.30 3.64
CA GLY A 28 13.53 10.27 5.08
C GLY A 28 12.44 10.95 5.90
N ASP A 29 11.23 11.09 5.38
CA ASP A 29 10.08 11.72 6.05
C ASP A 29 9.05 10.70 6.59
N HIS A 30 9.34 9.41 6.46
CA HIS A 30 8.53 8.27 6.92
C HIS A 30 7.21 8.04 6.20
N ILE A 31 6.95 8.73 5.09
CA ILE A 31 5.80 8.49 4.22
C ILE A 31 6.28 8.12 2.81
N VAL A 32 5.38 7.63 1.96
CA VAL A 32 5.66 7.48 0.53
C VAL A 32 4.84 8.51 -0.22
N ASP A 33 5.53 9.52 -0.74
CA ASP A 33 4.93 10.57 -1.56
C ASP A 33 5.42 10.53 -3.01
N ALA A 34 5.09 11.57 -3.77
CA ALA A 34 5.49 11.67 -5.17
C ALA A 34 7.03 11.71 -5.35
N ALA A 35 7.76 12.36 -4.43
CA ALA A 35 9.22 12.43 -4.50
C ALA A 35 9.87 11.07 -4.22
N ASP A 36 9.31 10.26 -3.33
CA ASP A 36 9.74 8.87 -3.15
C ASP A 36 9.43 8.03 -4.38
N TRP A 37 8.21 8.16 -4.90
CA TRP A 37 7.73 7.39 -6.05
C TRP A 37 8.64 7.58 -7.28
N LEU A 38 9.05 8.81 -7.55
CA LEU A 38 9.95 9.16 -8.66
C LEU A 38 11.35 8.54 -8.50
N LYS A 39 11.80 8.30 -7.26
CA LYS A 39 13.09 7.65 -6.97
C LYS A 39 13.01 6.12 -6.96
N MET A 40 11.81 5.54 -6.89
CA MET A 40 11.63 4.08 -6.95
C MET A 40 11.77 3.54 -8.38
N SER A 41 12.48 2.43 -8.51
CA SER A 41 12.43 1.60 -9.71
C SER A 41 11.04 0.98 -9.91
N ALA A 42 10.74 0.52 -11.14
CA ALA A 42 9.49 -0.18 -11.42
C ALA A 42 9.29 -1.40 -10.50
N LYS A 43 10.36 -2.13 -10.20
CA LYS A 43 10.30 -3.29 -9.29
C LYS A 43 9.98 -2.90 -7.85
N GLU A 44 10.53 -1.77 -7.38
CA GLU A 44 10.21 -1.25 -6.05
C GLU A 44 8.76 -0.80 -5.95
N ARG A 45 8.22 -0.15 -6.99
CA ARG A 45 6.80 0.24 -7.06
C ARG A 45 5.87 -0.97 -7.01
N GLU A 46 6.20 -2.04 -7.74
CA GLU A 46 5.48 -3.31 -7.64
C GLU A 46 5.51 -3.88 -6.22
N ASN A 47 6.70 -3.90 -5.60
CA ASN A 47 6.88 -4.44 -4.26
C ASN A 47 6.15 -3.60 -3.20
N TYR A 48 6.15 -2.27 -3.35
CA TYR A 48 5.39 -1.34 -2.52
C TYR A 48 3.90 -1.65 -2.62
N ALA A 49 3.35 -1.66 -3.84
CA ALA A 49 1.93 -1.98 -4.07
C ALA A 49 1.54 -3.33 -3.45
N ARG A 50 2.38 -4.36 -3.58
CA ARG A 50 2.15 -5.67 -2.95
C ARG A 50 2.16 -5.59 -1.43
N ALA A 51 3.11 -4.87 -0.85
CA ALA A 51 3.25 -4.73 0.60
C ALA A 51 2.06 -3.96 1.19
N SER A 52 1.62 -2.89 0.54
CA SER A 52 0.47 -2.10 0.97
C SER A 52 -0.82 -2.92 0.98
N ILE A 53 -1.08 -3.70 -0.08
CA ILE A 53 -2.27 -4.58 -0.11
C ILE A 53 -2.22 -5.64 1.00
N LYS A 54 -1.05 -6.22 1.26
CA LYS A 54 -0.89 -7.18 2.36
C LYS A 54 -1.10 -6.56 3.74
N ALA A 55 -0.62 -5.32 3.95
CA ALA A 55 -0.82 -4.57 5.20
C ALA A 55 -2.29 -4.19 5.44
N LEU A 56 -3.13 -4.17 4.40
CA LEU A 56 -4.58 -4.04 4.52
C LEU A 56 -5.27 -5.38 4.84
N GLY A 57 -4.51 -6.46 5.02
CA GLY A 57 -5.04 -7.82 5.24
C GLY A 57 -5.64 -8.46 3.98
N GLU A 58 -5.34 -7.93 2.79
CA GLU A 58 -5.91 -8.40 1.53
C GLU A 58 -4.90 -9.22 0.70
N ASP A 59 -5.42 -10.08 -0.18
CA ASP A 59 -4.59 -10.88 -1.10
C ASP A 59 -4.25 -10.08 -2.37
N PRO A 60 -2.97 -9.78 -2.64
CA PRO A 60 -2.53 -9.02 -3.81
C PRO A 60 -2.77 -9.74 -5.15
N ASP A 61 -2.87 -11.07 -5.14
CA ASP A 61 -2.92 -11.89 -6.34
C ASP A 61 -4.36 -12.21 -6.78
N VAL A 62 -5.37 -11.81 -6.00
CA VAL A 62 -6.79 -11.94 -6.37
C VAL A 62 -7.07 -11.19 -7.67
N LEU A 63 -7.62 -11.90 -8.66
CA LEU A 63 -8.10 -11.29 -9.90
C LEU A 63 -9.43 -10.56 -9.66
N LEU A 64 -9.50 -9.33 -10.14
CA LEU A 64 -10.70 -8.50 -10.14
C LEU A 64 -11.55 -8.78 -11.40
N PRO A 65 -12.80 -8.26 -11.50
CA PRO A 65 -13.70 -8.57 -12.62
C PRO A 65 -13.16 -8.27 -14.02
N ASP A 66 -12.19 -7.37 -14.13
CA ASP A 66 -11.52 -7.03 -15.39
C ASP A 66 -10.27 -7.88 -15.69
N GLY A 67 -9.99 -8.88 -14.85
CA GLY A 67 -8.89 -9.83 -15.02
C GLY A 67 -7.53 -9.31 -14.54
N VAL A 68 -7.45 -8.12 -13.96
CA VAL A 68 -6.22 -7.58 -13.37
C VAL A 68 -6.16 -7.98 -11.89
N SER A 69 -4.96 -8.29 -11.38
CA SER A 69 -4.82 -8.56 -9.95
C SER A 69 -5.08 -7.32 -9.10
N ARG A 70 -5.48 -7.52 -7.84
CA ARG A 70 -5.68 -6.42 -6.89
C ARG A 70 -4.44 -5.53 -6.75
N GLN A 71 -3.25 -6.13 -6.67
CA GLN A 71 -2.00 -5.38 -6.70
C GLN A 71 -1.85 -4.59 -8.01
N GLY A 72 -2.20 -5.19 -9.16
CA GLY A 72 -2.13 -4.54 -10.45
C GLY A 72 -3.02 -3.29 -10.53
N HIS A 73 -4.26 -3.39 -10.03
CA HIS A 73 -5.17 -2.25 -9.92
C HIS A 73 -4.61 -1.14 -9.04
N TYR A 74 -4.11 -1.51 -7.87
CA TYR A 74 -3.55 -0.55 -6.94
C TYR A 74 -2.32 0.16 -7.53
N LEU A 75 -1.41 -0.58 -8.17
CA LEU A 75 -0.25 -0.02 -8.87
C LEU A 75 -0.65 0.91 -10.02
N GLN A 76 -1.70 0.58 -10.78
CA GLN A 76 -2.24 1.46 -11.81
C GLN A 76 -2.74 2.78 -11.22
N GLY A 77 -3.50 2.71 -10.12
CA GLY A 77 -3.96 3.89 -9.38
C GLY A 77 -2.80 4.77 -8.90
N LEU A 78 -1.78 4.18 -8.26
CA LEU A 78 -0.59 4.91 -7.83
C LEU A 78 0.13 5.59 -8.99
N ASN A 79 0.26 4.90 -10.13
CA ASN A 79 0.86 5.48 -11.34
C ASN A 79 0.03 6.64 -11.90
N GLN A 80 -1.29 6.68 -11.74
CA GLN A 80 -2.11 7.80 -12.19
C GLN A 80 -2.00 9.04 -11.28
N VAL A 81 -1.61 8.84 -10.02
CA VAL A 81 -1.47 9.93 -9.04
C VAL A 81 -0.07 10.54 -9.10
N TYR A 82 0.95 9.71 -9.30
CA TYR A 82 2.36 10.10 -9.17
C TYR A 82 3.15 10.17 -10.49
N LEU A 83 2.55 9.84 -11.64
CA LEU A 83 3.15 9.99 -12.99
C LEU A 83 2.21 10.73 -13.93
#